data_AF-U1N083-F1
#
_entry.id   AF-U1N083-F1
#
_cell.length_a   1.000
_cell.length_b   1.000
_cell.length_c   1.000
_cell.angle_alpha   90.00
_cell.angle_beta   90.00
_cell.angle_gamma   90.00
#
_symmetry.space_group_name_H-M   'P 1'
#
loop_
_entity.id
_entity.type
_entity.pdbx_description
1 polymer ?
#
loop_
_entity_poly.entity_id
_entity_poly.type
_entity_poly.pdbx_seq_one_letter_code
_entity_poly.pdbx_strand_id
1 'polypeptide(L)'
;MRLIEEIVVEEFLPTFRSMLAAGLEERGLTQHEIADRLGLSQSAVSKHIHGEIDRTDQIASDERVQSVTTDLADGLASGDLTPTEALIETEHTVRELERGGVLAELHAAAVPELDPDMPVHGAADQLRETVRVRQSVRRGLRVLRAADGIAGAIPDVGANLAECVADAETIEDVVAVPGRLFALRGRLVVPDEPAFGVSQHVAGVLLAARRAGSDARAAVCVAYSQALVDDLAAAGHTAVEFDADAELTAAVSAACADRPVVDVLYQTGGFGIEPVVYVLGPDAPTAARSVRKCLD
;
A
#
# COMPACT_ATOMS: atom_id res chain seq x y z
N MET A 1 9.85 -10.55 10.52
CA MET A 1 9.97 -10.22 9.08
C MET A 1 10.77 -11.34 8.46
N ARG A 2 10.20 -12.06 7.50
CA ARG A 2 10.85 -13.06 6.65
C ARG A 2 10.48 -12.70 5.21
N LEU A 3 11.44 -12.67 4.31
CA LEU A 3 11.24 -12.38 2.89
C LEU A 3 10.79 -13.65 2.17
N ILE A 4 10.04 -13.53 1.07
CA ILE A 4 9.68 -14.72 0.28
C ILE A 4 10.94 -15.34 -0.33
N GLU A 5 11.94 -14.52 -0.65
CA GLU A 5 13.23 -14.93 -1.19
C GLU A 5 13.99 -15.86 -0.23
N GLU A 6 13.79 -15.71 1.09
CA GLU A 6 14.33 -16.64 2.08
C GLU A 6 13.67 -18.02 1.93
N ILE A 7 12.36 -18.08 1.74
CA ILE A 7 11.62 -19.34 1.50
C ILE A 7 12.02 -19.96 0.16
N VAL A 8 12.22 -19.14 -0.88
CA VAL A 8 12.70 -19.63 -2.17
C VAL A 8 14.07 -20.30 -2.03
N VAL A 9 15.00 -19.67 -1.31
CA VAL A 9 16.37 -20.19 -1.13
C VAL A 9 16.41 -21.40 -0.19
N GLU A 10 15.64 -21.38 0.89
CA GLU A 10 15.72 -22.38 1.96
C GLU A 10 14.83 -23.61 1.68
N GLU A 11 13.72 -23.45 0.96
CA GLU A 11 12.68 -24.49 0.83
C GLU A 11 12.43 -24.88 -0.64
N PHE A 12 12.23 -23.89 -1.53
CA PHE A 12 11.94 -24.16 -2.95
C PHE A 12 13.13 -24.70 -3.73
N LEU A 13 14.24 -23.95 -3.79
CA LEU A 13 15.40 -24.31 -4.61
C LEU A 13 15.99 -25.68 -4.24
N PRO A 14 16.11 -26.06 -2.95
CA PRO A 14 16.56 -27.40 -2.58
C PRO A 14 15.61 -28.49 -3.09
N THR A 15 14.30 -28.28 -2.93
CA THR A 15 13.26 -29.23 -3.36
C THR A 15 13.22 -29.38 -4.87
N PHE A 16 13.15 -28.26 -5.59
CA PHE A 16 13.10 -28.17 -7.04
C PHE A 16 14.35 -28.78 -7.69
N ARG A 17 15.55 -28.44 -7.19
CA ARG A 17 16.80 -29.01 -7.72
C ARG A 17 16.90 -30.52 -7.48
N SER A 18 16.44 -31.02 -6.33
CA SER A 18 16.37 -32.46 -6.08
C SER A 18 15.43 -33.15 -7.08
N MET A 19 14.26 -32.57 -7.34
CA MET A 19 13.30 -33.12 -8.31
C MET A 19 13.87 -33.09 -9.74
N LEU A 20 14.48 -31.99 -10.15
CA LEU A 20 15.02 -31.83 -11.49
C LEU A 20 16.23 -32.71 -11.72
N ALA A 21 17.13 -32.83 -10.74
CA ALA A 21 18.27 -33.75 -10.81
C ALA A 21 17.82 -35.21 -10.93
N ALA A 22 16.83 -35.63 -10.13
CA ALA A 22 16.25 -36.97 -10.23
C ALA A 22 15.59 -37.21 -11.60
N GLY A 23 14.80 -36.26 -12.10
CA GLY A 23 14.16 -36.36 -13.42
C GLY A 23 15.17 -36.45 -14.58
N LEU A 24 16.30 -35.75 -14.48
CA LEU A 24 17.38 -35.84 -15.47
C LEU A 24 18.14 -37.18 -15.38
N GLU A 25 18.36 -37.71 -14.18
CA GLU A 25 18.98 -39.03 -13.98
C GLU A 25 18.09 -40.15 -14.54
N GLU A 26 16.77 -40.09 -14.32
CA GLU A 26 15.79 -41.01 -14.91
C GLU A 26 15.82 -41.01 -16.44
N ARG A 27 16.22 -39.89 -17.04
CA ARG A 27 16.41 -39.72 -18.49
C ARG A 27 17.80 -40.12 -18.98
N GLY A 28 18.64 -40.67 -18.10
CA GLY A 28 19.92 -41.28 -18.41
C GLY A 28 21.11 -40.32 -18.40
N LEU A 29 20.96 -39.10 -17.91
CA LEU A 29 22.09 -38.17 -17.78
C LEU A 29 22.99 -38.59 -16.63
N THR A 30 24.30 -38.46 -16.83
CA THR A 30 25.30 -38.66 -15.79
C THR A 30 25.30 -37.48 -14.80
N GLN A 31 25.77 -37.70 -13.58
CA GLN A 31 25.88 -36.62 -12.57
C GLN A 31 26.75 -35.44 -13.04
N HIS A 32 27.72 -35.67 -13.91
CA HIS A 32 28.54 -34.61 -14.48
C HIS A 32 27.74 -33.75 -15.46
N GLU A 33 26.99 -34.39 -16.37
CA GLU A 33 26.11 -33.67 -17.30
C GLU A 33 25.01 -32.90 -16.56
N ILE A 34 24.42 -33.48 -15.52
CA ILE A 34 23.43 -32.79 -14.67
C ILE A 34 24.06 -31.57 -14.00
N ALA A 35 25.28 -31.70 -13.46
CA ALA A 35 25.99 -30.59 -12.83
C ALA A 35 26.22 -29.42 -13.79
N ASP A 36 26.67 -29.72 -15.01
CA ASP A 36 26.89 -28.72 -16.07
C ASP A 36 25.58 -28.03 -16.48
N ARG A 37 24.48 -28.78 -16.62
CA ARG A 37 23.17 -28.23 -17.02
C ARG A 37 22.53 -27.37 -15.93
N LEU A 38 22.67 -27.75 -14.66
CA LEU A 38 22.09 -27.03 -13.53
C LEU A 38 22.99 -25.93 -12.96
N GLY A 39 24.23 -25.80 -13.45
CA GLY A 39 25.21 -24.86 -12.90
C GLY A 39 25.62 -25.19 -11.46
N LEU A 40 25.63 -26.48 -11.12
CA LEU A 40 25.96 -26.98 -9.78
C LEU A 40 27.31 -27.72 -9.81
N SER A 41 27.87 -27.99 -8.63
CA SER A 41 28.98 -28.95 -8.54
C SER A 41 28.46 -30.38 -8.62
N GLN A 42 29.27 -31.31 -9.15
CA GLN A 42 28.92 -32.74 -9.14
C GLN A 42 28.61 -33.26 -7.73
N SER A 43 29.35 -32.77 -6.71
CA SER A 43 29.07 -33.12 -5.31
C SER A 43 27.69 -32.61 -4.85
N ALA A 44 27.26 -31.42 -5.28
CA ALA A 44 25.93 -30.92 -4.96
C ALA A 44 24.84 -31.76 -5.63
N VAL A 45 25.02 -32.15 -6.90
CA VAL A 45 24.10 -33.05 -7.61
C VAL A 45 23.99 -34.41 -6.91
N SER A 46 25.12 -34.97 -6.48
CA SER A 46 25.16 -36.24 -5.74
C SER A 46 24.29 -36.19 -4.48
N LYS A 47 24.34 -35.09 -3.72
CA LYS A 47 23.50 -34.88 -2.52
C LYS A 47 22.01 -34.80 -2.84
N HIS A 48 21.65 -34.11 -3.91
CA HIS A 48 20.27 -33.99 -4.39
C HIS A 48 19.68 -35.35 -4.78
N ILE A 49 20.43 -36.16 -5.52
CA ILE A 49 19.99 -37.49 -5.99
C ILE A 49 19.86 -38.49 -4.83
N HIS A 50 20.82 -38.52 -3.91
CA HIS A 50 20.81 -39.47 -2.79
C HIS A 50 19.90 -39.05 -1.62
N GLY A 51 19.13 -37.96 -1.78
CA GLY A 51 18.20 -37.49 -0.75
C GLY A 51 18.89 -36.95 0.50
N GLU A 52 20.12 -36.47 0.39
CA GLU A 52 20.86 -35.83 1.50
C GLU A 52 20.46 -34.36 1.71
N ILE A 53 19.48 -33.88 0.95
CA ILE A 53 18.95 -32.52 1.01
C ILE A 53 17.46 -32.63 1.33
N ASP A 54 17.06 -31.99 2.44
CA ASP A 54 15.68 -31.96 2.88
C ASP A 54 14.78 -31.35 1.79
N ARG A 55 13.67 -32.03 1.53
CA ARG A 55 12.63 -31.58 0.60
C ARG A 55 11.44 -31.09 1.40
N THR A 56 10.83 -30.03 0.92
CA THR A 56 9.59 -29.51 1.48
C THR A 56 8.42 -30.22 0.81
N ASP A 57 7.69 -31.05 1.57
CA ASP A 57 6.64 -31.91 1.04
C ASP A 57 5.56 -31.14 0.28
N GLN A 58 5.13 -29.98 0.81
CA GLN A 58 4.14 -29.12 0.18
C GLN A 58 4.58 -28.70 -1.23
N ILE A 59 5.84 -28.27 -1.38
CA ILE A 59 6.43 -27.87 -2.68
C ILE A 59 6.57 -29.09 -3.59
N ALA A 60 7.03 -30.23 -3.06
CA ALA A 60 7.20 -31.45 -3.83
C ALA A 60 5.87 -32.03 -4.36
N SER A 61 4.77 -31.76 -3.66
CA SER A 61 3.42 -32.19 -4.02
C SER A 61 2.65 -31.20 -4.91
N ASP A 62 3.14 -29.96 -5.09
CA ASP A 62 2.45 -28.96 -5.91
C ASP A 62 2.47 -29.37 -7.40
N GLU A 63 1.31 -29.40 -8.03
CA GLU A 63 1.13 -29.88 -9.41
C GLU A 63 1.91 -29.03 -10.43
N ARG A 64 2.04 -27.72 -10.21
CA ARG A 64 2.79 -26.83 -11.12
C ARG A 64 4.27 -27.10 -10.99
N VAL A 65 4.77 -27.30 -9.77
CA VAL A 65 6.18 -27.66 -9.52
C VAL A 65 6.52 -29.00 -10.17
N GLN A 66 5.64 -29.99 -10.06
CA GLN A 66 5.82 -31.29 -10.71
C GLN A 66 5.84 -31.15 -12.23
N SER A 67 4.87 -30.44 -12.82
CA SER A 67 4.79 -30.22 -14.27
C SER A 67 6.05 -29.56 -14.80
N VAL A 68 6.44 -28.40 -14.24
CA VAL A 68 7.63 -27.68 -14.73
C VAL A 68 8.89 -28.52 -14.57
N THR A 69 9.02 -29.30 -13.48
CA THR A 69 10.22 -30.11 -13.28
C THR A 69 10.30 -31.24 -14.32
N THR A 70 9.16 -31.87 -14.64
CA THR A 70 9.09 -32.88 -15.71
C THR A 70 9.40 -32.26 -17.07
N ASP A 71 8.75 -31.16 -17.43
CA ASP A 71 8.90 -30.50 -18.73
C ASP A 71 10.35 -30.01 -18.94
N LEU A 72 10.96 -29.44 -17.91
CA LEU A 72 12.37 -29.03 -17.93
C LEU A 72 13.31 -30.22 -18.04
N ALA A 73 13.05 -31.32 -17.31
CA ALA A 73 13.86 -32.52 -17.41
C ALA A 73 13.81 -33.11 -18.83
N ASP A 74 12.63 -33.17 -19.45
CA ASP A 74 12.46 -33.63 -20.83
C ASP A 74 13.22 -32.76 -21.82
N GLY A 75 12.98 -31.44 -21.80
CA GLY A 75 13.60 -30.52 -22.76
C GLY A 75 15.11 -30.38 -22.58
N LEU A 76 15.63 -30.42 -21.35
CA LEU A 76 17.08 -30.38 -21.10
C LEU A 76 17.77 -31.68 -21.54
N ALA A 77 17.11 -32.83 -21.36
CA ALA A 77 17.65 -34.13 -21.75
C ALA A 77 17.64 -34.35 -23.27
N SER A 78 16.57 -33.91 -23.96
CA SER A 78 16.50 -33.96 -25.42
C SER A 78 17.38 -32.91 -26.10
N GLY A 79 17.70 -31.82 -25.37
CA GLY A 79 18.41 -30.66 -25.91
C GLY A 79 17.50 -29.65 -26.60
N ASP A 80 16.18 -29.82 -26.52
CA ASP A 80 15.19 -28.86 -27.02
C ASP A 80 15.11 -27.58 -26.17
N LEU A 81 15.56 -27.64 -24.91
CA LEU A 81 15.72 -26.49 -24.02
C LEU A 81 17.19 -26.25 -23.68
N THR A 82 17.58 -24.98 -23.76
CA THR A 82 18.86 -24.52 -23.21
C THR A 82 18.76 -24.28 -21.68
N PRO A 83 19.88 -24.29 -20.94
CA PRO A 83 19.88 -23.93 -19.52
C PRO A 83 19.31 -22.54 -19.23
N THR A 84 19.50 -21.58 -20.13
CA THR A 84 18.97 -20.22 -19.99
C THR A 84 17.44 -20.20 -20.14
N GLU A 85 16.89 -20.95 -21.09
CA GLU A 85 15.43 -21.07 -21.24
C GLU A 85 14.82 -21.80 -20.03
N ALA A 86 15.46 -22.86 -19.55
CA ALA A 86 15.03 -23.54 -18.32
C ALA A 86 15.05 -22.61 -17.10
N LEU A 87 16.04 -21.72 -17.00
CA LEU A 87 16.07 -20.68 -15.97
C LEU A 87 14.89 -19.71 -16.11
N ILE A 88 14.58 -19.25 -17.32
CA ILE A 88 13.46 -18.33 -17.57
C ILE A 88 12.13 -18.97 -17.15
N GLU A 89 11.90 -20.23 -17.54
CA GLU A 89 10.69 -20.97 -17.17
C GLU A 89 10.62 -21.18 -15.65
N THR A 90 11.74 -21.53 -15.00
CA THR A 90 11.80 -21.67 -13.54
C THR A 90 11.45 -20.35 -12.84
N GLU A 91 12.03 -19.23 -13.28
CA GLU A 91 11.74 -17.90 -12.74
C GLU A 91 10.28 -17.48 -12.98
N HIS A 92 9.70 -17.90 -14.11
CA HIS A 92 8.27 -17.69 -14.36
C HIS A 92 7.40 -18.47 -13.37
N THR A 93 7.67 -19.77 -13.18
CA THR A 93 6.94 -20.59 -12.22
C THR A 93 7.08 -20.05 -10.80
N VAL A 94 8.27 -19.64 -10.37
CA VAL A 94 8.47 -19.04 -9.03
C VAL A 94 7.52 -17.85 -8.86
N ARG A 95 7.46 -16.92 -9.82
CA ARG A 95 6.55 -15.77 -9.76
C ARG A 95 5.08 -16.15 -9.75
N GLU A 96 4.68 -17.24 -10.38
CA GLU A 96 3.30 -17.75 -10.30
C GLU A 96 3.00 -18.35 -8.93
N LEU A 97 3.93 -19.10 -8.36
CA LEU A 97 3.79 -19.69 -7.02
C LEU A 97 3.79 -18.63 -5.91
N GLU A 98 4.47 -17.51 -6.12
CA GLU A 98 4.43 -16.35 -5.24
C GLU A 98 3.06 -15.65 -5.22
N ARG A 99 2.22 -15.85 -6.25
CA ARG A 99 0.91 -15.20 -6.40
C ARG A 99 -0.24 -16.16 -6.09
N GLY A 100 -0.42 -16.47 -4.80
CA GLY A 100 -1.47 -17.39 -4.35
C GLY A 100 -1.16 -18.87 -4.66
N GLY A 101 0.12 -19.24 -4.73
CA GLY A 101 0.55 -20.63 -4.81
C GLY A 101 1.28 -21.09 -3.55
N VAL A 102 1.93 -22.25 -3.62
CA VAL A 102 2.58 -22.88 -2.46
C VAL A 102 3.61 -21.98 -1.78
N LEU A 103 4.30 -21.10 -2.52
CA LEU A 103 5.26 -20.15 -1.93
C LEU A 103 4.55 -19.02 -1.16
N ALA A 104 3.40 -18.55 -1.64
CA ALA A 104 2.58 -17.57 -0.93
C ALA A 104 2.02 -18.16 0.38
N GLU A 105 1.55 -19.41 0.34
CA GLU A 105 1.04 -20.12 1.52
C GLU A 105 2.13 -20.32 2.58
N LEU A 106 3.31 -20.77 2.17
CA LEU A 106 4.48 -20.90 3.06
C LEU A 106 4.91 -19.54 3.64
N HIS A 107 4.82 -18.47 2.85
CA HIS A 107 5.17 -17.13 3.30
C HIS A 107 4.21 -16.59 4.35
N ALA A 108 2.91 -16.75 4.14
CA ALA A 108 1.89 -16.39 5.11
C ALA A 108 1.99 -17.23 6.40
N ALA A 109 2.36 -18.51 6.30
CA ALA A 109 2.62 -19.33 7.49
C ALA A 109 3.81 -18.81 8.31
N ALA A 110 4.85 -18.28 7.65
CA ALA A 110 6.02 -17.71 8.31
C ALA A 110 5.81 -16.26 8.80
N VAL A 111 4.84 -15.53 8.22
CA VAL A 111 4.49 -14.15 8.58
C VAL A 111 2.95 -14.07 8.66
N PRO A 112 2.34 -14.41 9.81
CA PRO A 112 0.89 -14.56 9.95
C PRO A 112 0.06 -13.30 9.64
N GLU A 113 0.69 -12.12 9.60
CA GLU A 113 0.04 -10.87 9.21
C GLU A 113 -0.10 -10.69 7.68
N LEU A 114 0.48 -11.58 6.88
CA LEU A 114 0.33 -11.58 5.42
C LEU A 114 -0.90 -12.38 4.98
N ASP A 115 -1.60 -11.85 3.99
CA ASP A 115 -2.65 -12.55 3.27
C ASP A 115 -2.02 -13.33 2.10
N PRO A 116 -2.16 -14.67 2.03
CA PRO A 116 -1.64 -15.48 0.92
C PRO A 116 -2.16 -15.03 -0.46
N ASP A 117 -3.37 -14.47 -0.52
CA ASP A 117 -4.00 -14.01 -1.76
C ASP A 117 -3.54 -12.60 -2.16
N MET A 118 -2.79 -11.91 -1.29
CA MET A 118 -2.24 -10.58 -1.53
C MET A 118 -0.70 -10.60 -1.51
N PRO A 119 -0.06 -11.05 -2.60
CA PRO A 119 1.38 -11.24 -2.62
C PRO A 119 2.12 -9.91 -2.47
N VAL A 120 3.02 -9.84 -1.50
CA VAL A 120 3.90 -8.68 -1.27
C VAL A 120 4.73 -8.36 -2.54
N HIS A 121 5.03 -9.40 -3.33
CA HIS A 121 5.71 -9.32 -4.62
C HIS A 121 4.69 -9.36 -5.77
N GLY A 122 4.59 -8.27 -6.53
CA GLY A 122 3.67 -8.13 -7.67
C GLY A 122 2.44 -7.24 -7.40
N ALA A 123 1.86 -7.24 -6.20
CA ALA A 123 0.90 -6.21 -5.75
C ALA A 123 1.58 -4.94 -5.24
N ALA A 124 2.87 -4.80 -5.57
CA ALA A 124 3.81 -3.93 -4.90
C ALA A 124 3.43 -2.45 -5.01
N ASP A 125 2.80 -2.00 -6.10
CA ASP A 125 2.50 -0.57 -6.26
C ASP A 125 1.32 -0.13 -5.39
N GLN A 126 0.20 -0.85 -5.41
CA GLN A 126 -0.97 -0.53 -4.58
C GLN A 126 -0.68 -0.72 -3.09
N LEU A 127 -0.01 -1.81 -2.69
CA LEU A 127 0.35 -2.02 -1.29
C LEU A 127 1.41 -1.01 -0.81
N ARG A 128 2.41 -0.67 -1.65
CA ARG A 128 3.37 0.40 -1.31
C ARG A 128 2.68 1.74 -1.23
N GLU A 129 1.74 2.04 -2.13
CA GLU A 129 0.99 3.30 -2.10
C GLU A 129 0.16 3.39 -0.82
N THR A 130 -0.57 2.34 -0.49
CA THR A 130 -1.34 2.18 0.76
C THR A 130 -0.47 2.47 1.99
N VAL A 131 0.71 1.86 2.06
CA VAL A 131 1.68 2.11 3.14
C VAL A 131 2.20 3.55 3.10
N ARG A 132 2.51 4.09 1.92
CA ARG A 132 3.02 5.47 1.75
C ARG A 132 2.02 6.51 2.23
N VAL A 133 0.75 6.40 1.83
CA VAL A 133 -0.34 7.29 2.23
C VAL A 133 -0.51 7.25 3.75
N ARG A 134 -0.56 6.05 4.36
CA ARG A 134 -0.64 5.91 5.82
C ARG A 134 0.55 6.56 6.55
N GLN A 135 1.77 6.38 6.04
CA GLN A 135 2.96 7.03 6.59
C GLN A 135 2.94 8.55 6.38
N SER A 136 2.34 9.02 5.29
CA SER A 136 2.15 10.43 5.00
C SER A 136 1.21 11.09 6.01
N VAL A 137 0.06 10.48 6.30
CA VAL A 137 -0.86 10.94 7.36
C VAL A 137 -0.15 10.99 8.71
N ARG A 138 0.61 9.94 9.09
CA ARG A 138 1.43 9.95 10.32
C ARG A 138 2.43 11.11 10.37
N ARG A 139 3.03 11.49 9.24
CA ARG A 139 3.92 12.66 9.16
C ARG A 139 3.13 13.96 9.32
N GLY A 140 1.97 14.11 8.69
CA GLY A 140 1.13 15.29 8.84
C GLY A 140 0.57 15.46 10.26
N LEU A 141 0.20 14.36 10.94
CA LEU A 141 -0.17 14.40 12.36
C LEU A 141 0.97 14.90 13.26
N ARG A 142 2.22 14.55 12.94
CA ARG A 142 3.39 15.10 13.65
C ARG A 142 3.57 16.60 13.41
N VAL A 143 3.25 17.09 12.21
CA VAL A 143 3.24 18.54 11.91
C VAL A 143 2.17 19.24 12.74
N LEU A 144 0.94 18.74 12.76
CA LEU A 144 -0.17 19.33 13.53
C LEU A 144 0.12 19.32 15.03
N ARG A 145 0.63 18.21 15.58
CA ARG A 145 1.00 18.11 17.01
C ARG A 145 2.08 19.12 17.43
N ALA A 146 2.89 19.60 16.48
CA ALA A 146 3.98 20.54 16.72
C ALA A 146 3.59 22.00 16.43
N ALA A 147 2.36 22.27 15.99
CA ALA A 147 1.85 23.61 15.77
C ALA A 147 1.42 24.23 17.09
N ASP A 148 1.88 25.45 17.35
CA ASP A 148 1.38 26.25 18.46
C ASP A 148 -0.07 26.66 18.15
N GLY A 149 -0.93 26.73 19.17
CA GLY A 149 -2.34 27.08 18.95
C GLY A 149 -3.24 26.01 18.31
N ILE A 150 -2.71 24.84 17.88
CA ILE A 150 -3.53 23.79 17.25
C ILE A 150 -4.72 23.35 18.09
N ALA A 151 -4.59 23.34 19.42
CA ALA A 151 -5.66 22.98 20.33
C ALA A 151 -6.87 23.93 20.24
N GLY A 152 -6.66 25.20 19.90
CA GLY A 152 -7.72 26.19 19.68
C GLY A 152 -8.34 26.10 18.28
N ALA A 153 -7.69 25.41 17.34
CA ALA A 153 -8.19 25.18 15.99
C ALA A 153 -8.92 23.83 15.84
N ILE A 154 -9.15 23.09 16.92
CA ILE A 154 -9.92 21.84 16.89
C ILE A 154 -11.41 22.15 17.10
N PRO A 155 -12.30 21.77 16.16
CA PRO A 155 -13.74 21.98 16.31
C PRO A 155 -14.34 21.01 17.34
N ASP A 156 -15.53 21.31 17.85
CA ASP A 156 -16.26 20.48 18.81
C ASP A 156 -16.61 19.10 18.23
N VAL A 157 -16.91 19.04 16.92
CA VAL A 157 -17.10 17.77 16.19
C VAL A 157 -15.80 16.99 15.97
N GLY A 158 -14.65 17.54 16.37
CA GLY A 158 -13.31 16.96 16.18
C GLY A 158 -12.74 17.19 14.79
N ALA A 159 -11.42 17.41 14.73
CA ALA A 159 -10.67 17.57 13.49
C ALA A 159 -10.31 16.21 12.88
N ASN A 160 -9.90 16.18 11.62
CA ASN A 160 -9.29 14.99 11.03
C ASN A 160 -8.27 15.40 9.96
N LEU A 161 -7.33 14.52 9.69
CA LEU A 161 -6.37 14.64 8.62
C LEU A 161 -6.50 13.39 7.75
N ALA A 162 -6.85 13.58 6.49
CA ALA A 162 -7.06 12.52 5.53
C ALA A 162 -6.10 12.64 4.35
N GLU A 163 -5.71 11.51 3.78
CA GLU A 163 -5.01 11.42 2.49
C GLU A 163 -5.49 10.18 1.73
N CYS A 164 -5.69 10.29 0.42
CA CYS A 164 -6.15 9.23 -0.46
C CYS A 164 -5.04 8.71 -1.38
N VAL A 165 -5.20 7.49 -1.88
CA VAL A 165 -4.37 6.96 -2.98
C VAL A 165 -4.64 7.74 -4.28
N ALA A 166 -3.76 7.62 -5.28
CA ALA A 166 -3.82 8.39 -6.52
C ALA A 166 -5.13 8.20 -7.29
N ASP A 167 -5.63 6.97 -7.36
CA ASP A 167 -6.84 6.59 -8.11
C ASP A 167 -8.06 6.41 -7.20
N ALA A 168 -8.10 7.13 -6.05
CA ALA A 168 -9.16 6.97 -5.07
C ALA A 168 -10.56 7.35 -5.61
N GLU A 169 -11.52 6.42 -5.47
CA GLU A 169 -12.91 6.60 -5.91
C GLU A 169 -13.89 6.63 -4.74
N THR A 170 -13.57 5.93 -3.66
CA THR A 170 -14.45 5.66 -2.53
C THR A 170 -13.80 6.02 -1.20
N ILE A 171 -14.59 6.01 -0.12
CA ILE A 171 -14.09 6.29 1.24
C ILE A 171 -13.07 5.22 1.68
N GLU A 172 -13.19 3.98 1.19
CA GLU A 172 -12.24 2.88 1.43
C GLU A 172 -10.84 3.20 0.91
N ASP A 173 -10.71 4.11 -0.06
CA ASP A 173 -9.44 4.51 -0.66
C ASP A 173 -8.74 5.67 0.08
N VAL A 174 -9.31 6.10 1.22
CA VAL A 174 -8.86 7.26 2.00
C VAL A 174 -8.42 6.86 3.39
N VAL A 175 -7.17 7.17 3.74
CA VAL A 175 -6.67 7.07 5.11
C VAL A 175 -7.07 8.29 5.91
N ALA A 176 -7.56 8.07 7.13
CA ALA A 176 -7.79 9.13 8.11
C ALA A 176 -7.58 8.58 9.54
N VAL A 177 -7.82 9.40 10.56
CA VAL A 177 -7.75 8.96 11.96
C VAL A 177 -9.12 8.46 12.43
N PRO A 178 -9.25 7.19 12.87
CA PRO A 178 -10.48 6.69 13.49
C PRO A 178 -10.78 7.48 14.76
N GLY A 179 -12.05 7.82 14.99
CA GLY A 179 -12.43 8.57 16.19
C GLY A 179 -12.06 10.06 16.18
N ARG A 180 -11.40 10.60 15.14
CA ARG A 180 -11.05 12.02 14.97
C ARG A 180 -9.98 12.53 15.96
N LEU A 181 -9.54 13.76 15.74
CA LEU A 181 -8.55 14.47 16.53
C LEU A 181 -9.24 15.42 17.52
N PHE A 182 -8.81 15.43 18.77
CA PHE A 182 -9.40 16.26 19.83
C PHE A 182 -8.36 17.10 20.57
N ALA A 183 -8.79 18.23 21.11
CA ALA A 183 -7.99 19.00 22.05
C ALA A 183 -8.26 18.54 23.49
N LEU A 184 -7.23 18.08 24.20
CA LEU A 184 -7.30 17.75 25.62
C LEU A 184 -6.16 18.43 26.37
N ARG A 185 -6.50 19.25 27.38
CA ARG A 185 -5.53 19.99 28.21
C ARG A 185 -4.52 20.79 27.37
N GLY A 186 -5.02 21.47 26.33
CA GLY A 186 -4.21 22.30 25.43
C GLY A 186 -3.32 21.52 24.46
N ARG A 187 -3.55 20.21 24.28
CA ARG A 187 -2.77 19.36 23.35
C ARG A 187 -3.67 18.59 22.40
N LEU A 188 -3.16 18.35 21.19
CA LEU A 188 -3.81 17.48 20.21
C LEU A 188 -3.67 16.00 20.61
N VAL A 189 -4.80 15.33 20.79
CA VAL A 189 -4.91 13.89 21.04
C VAL A 189 -5.30 13.19 19.75
N VAL A 190 -4.58 12.11 19.43
CA VAL A 190 -4.90 11.19 18.33
C VAL A 190 -5.30 9.87 19.00
N PRO A 191 -6.56 9.44 18.92
CA PRO A 191 -7.08 8.31 19.70
C PRO A 191 -6.60 6.95 19.17
N ASP A 192 -6.34 6.83 17.87
CA ASP A 192 -5.91 5.58 17.24
C ASP A 192 -5.01 5.83 16.02
N GLU A 193 -4.40 4.77 15.50
CA GLU A 193 -3.56 4.79 14.31
C GLU A 193 -4.37 5.08 13.03
N PRO A 194 -3.81 5.82 12.06
CA PRO A 194 -4.51 6.09 10.80
C PRO A 194 -4.85 4.80 10.06
N ALA A 195 -6.06 4.72 9.51
CA ALA A 195 -6.61 3.58 8.79
C ALA A 195 -7.47 4.03 7.60
N PHE A 196 -7.67 3.12 6.65
CA PHE A 196 -8.52 3.35 5.48
C PHE A 196 -10.01 3.27 5.84
N GLY A 197 -10.86 3.99 5.13
CA GLY A 197 -12.32 3.85 5.26
C GLY A 197 -12.96 4.52 6.49
N VAL A 198 -12.17 5.14 7.37
CA VAL A 198 -12.65 5.51 8.73
C VAL A 198 -13.24 6.91 8.88
N SER A 199 -13.18 7.77 7.85
CA SER A 199 -13.62 9.17 7.95
C SER A 199 -14.55 9.57 6.81
N GLN A 200 -15.86 9.36 7.00
CA GLN A 200 -16.86 9.67 5.97
C GLN A 200 -16.86 11.13 5.53
N HIS A 201 -16.82 12.09 6.46
CA HIS A 201 -17.02 13.50 6.11
C HIS A 201 -15.81 14.14 5.42
N VAL A 202 -14.61 14.03 6.02
CA VAL A 202 -13.39 14.60 5.41
C VAL A 202 -13.00 13.87 4.13
N ALA A 203 -13.17 12.54 4.06
CA ALA A 203 -12.99 11.80 2.81
C ALA A 203 -14.03 12.23 1.77
N GLY A 204 -15.28 12.45 2.17
CA GLY A 204 -16.34 12.95 1.30
C GLY A 204 -16.01 14.29 0.66
N VAL A 205 -15.55 15.27 1.46
CA VAL A 205 -15.10 16.58 0.95
C VAL A 205 -13.93 16.42 -0.03
N LEU A 206 -12.91 15.66 0.34
CA LEU A 206 -11.73 15.41 -0.49
C LEU A 206 -12.12 14.76 -1.83
N LEU A 207 -12.92 13.69 -1.81
CA LEU A 207 -13.34 12.99 -3.02
C LEU A 207 -14.28 13.83 -3.88
N ALA A 208 -15.17 14.63 -3.28
CA ALA A 208 -16.02 15.55 -4.02
C ALA A 208 -15.21 16.64 -4.73
N ALA A 209 -14.21 17.22 -4.04
CA ALA A 209 -13.30 18.21 -4.64
C ALA A 209 -12.52 17.60 -5.81
N ARG A 210 -12.02 16.36 -5.65
CA ARG A 210 -11.32 15.62 -6.72
C ARG A 210 -12.20 15.36 -7.93
N ARG A 211 -13.44 14.88 -7.72
CA ARG A 211 -14.40 14.67 -8.82
C ARG A 211 -14.75 15.95 -9.57
N ALA A 212 -14.67 17.10 -8.88
CA ALA A 212 -14.84 18.42 -9.48
C ALA A 212 -13.57 18.96 -10.18
N GLY A 213 -12.48 18.18 -10.22
CA GLY A 213 -11.26 18.51 -10.98
C GLY A 213 -10.05 18.94 -10.12
N SER A 214 -10.15 18.94 -8.79
CA SER A 214 -9.01 19.21 -7.92
C SER A 214 -7.97 18.07 -7.97
N ASP A 215 -6.69 18.42 -7.98
CA ASP A 215 -5.57 17.48 -7.88
C ASP A 215 -5.21 17.10 -6.43
N ALA A 216 -5.93 17.67 -5.45
CA ALA A 216 -5.69 17.42 -4.04
C ALA A 216 -5.81 15.93 -3.71
N ARG A 217 -4.90 15.43 -2.86
CA ARG A 217 -4.95 14.07 -2.31
C ARG A 217 -5.11 14.06 -0.80
N ALA A 218 -5.03 15.20 -0.14
CA ALA A 218 -5.17 15.30 1.29
C ALA A 218 -6.09 16.45 1.69
N ALA A 219 -6.71 16.30 2.85
CA ALA A 219 -7.53 17.32 3.46
C ALA A 219 -7.35 17.29 4.98
N VAL A 220 -7.23 18.46 5.59
CA VAL A 220 -7.33 18.63 7.05
C VAL A 220 -8.54 19.49 7.36
N CYS A 221 -9.37 19.07 8.31
CA CYS A 221 -10.46 19.91 8.82
C CYS A 221 -10.12 20.51 10.17
N VAL A 222 -10.41 21.80 10.33
CA VAL A 222 -10.19 22.60 11.54
C VAL A 222 -11.37 23.54 11.78
N ALA A 223 -11.47 24.07 13.00
CA ALA A 223 -12.52 25.01 13.35
C ALA A 223 -12.47 26.23 12.43
N TYR A 224 -13.64 26.66 11.94
CA TYR A 224 -13.72 27.88 11.15
C TYR A 224 -13.51 29.11 12.04
N SER A 225 -12.70 30.03 11.54
CA SER A 225 -12.71 31.43 11.94
C SER A 225 -12.43 32.27 10.71
N GLN A 226 -13.05 33.45 10.63
CA GLN A 226 -12.79 34.36 9.52
C GLN A 226 -11.30 34.73 9.43
N ALA A 227 -10.64 34.93 10.57
CA ALA A 227 -9.20 35.22 10.63
C ALA A 227 -8.36 34.11 9.96
N LEU A 228 -8.64 32.83 10.24
CA LEU A 228 -7.93 31.72 9.62
C LEU A 228 -8.13 31.69 8.10
N VAL A 229 -9.34 31.95 7.62
CA VAL A 229 -9.63 32.02 6.18
C VAL A 229 -8.86 33.16 5.52
N ASP A 230 -8.84 34.34 6.16
CA ASP A 230 -8.11 35.52 5.69
C ASP A 230 -6.60 35.27 5.67
N ASP A 231 -6.04 34.61 6.68
CA ASP A 231 -4.62 34.26 6.77
C ASP A 231 -4.22 33.24 5.70
N LEU A 232 -5.06 32.23 5.44
CA LEU A 232 -4.85 31.27 4.36
C LEU A 232 -4.88 31.96 2.99
N ALA A 233 -5.84 32.89 2.78
CA ALA A 233 -5.91 33.68 1.55
C ALA A 233 -4.69 34.59 1.38
N ALA A 234 -4.22 35.24 2.45
CA ALA A 234 -3.00 36.04 2.45
C ALA A 234 -1.74 35.22 2.17
N ALA A 235 -1.74 33.93 2.57
CA ALA A 235 -0.70 32.96 2.24
C ALA A 235 -0.77 32.44 0.79
N GLY A 236 -1.75 32.90 0.00
CA GLY A 236 -1.90 32.58 -1.42
C GLY A 236 -2.82 31.40 -1.72
N HIS A 237 -3.57 30.91 -0.72
CA HIS A 237 -4.56 29.86 -0.92
C HIS A 237 -5.89 30.41 -1.46
N THR A 238 -6.50 29.70 -2.41
CA THR A 238 -7.84 30.04 -2.89
C THR A 238 -8.88 29.42 -1.98
N ALA A 239 -9.53 30.26 -1.15
CA ALA A 239 -10.58 29.85 -0.23
C ALA A 239 -11.98 30.09 -0.79
N VAL A 240 -12.84 29.07 -0.70
CA VAL A 240 -14.20 29.11 -1.24
C VAL A 240 -15.18 28.60 -0.18
N GLU A 241 -16.24 29.37 0.05
CA GLU A 241 -17.36 28.96 0.89
C GLU A 241 -18.29 28.02 0.12
N PHE A 242 -18.82 27.00 0.78
CA PHE A 242 -19.89 26.16 0.27
C PHE A 242 -21.09 26.14 1.23
N ASP A 243 -22.28 25.86 0.69
CA ASP A 243 -23.52 25.82 1.47
C ASP A 243 -23.55 24.60 2.40
N ALA A 244 -23.63 24.85 3.71
CA ALA A 244 -23.63 23.82 4.74
C ALA A 244 -24.93 23.01 4.79
N ASP A 245 -26.05 23.60 4.36
CA ASP A 245 -27.38 22.96 4.41
C ASP A 245 -27.66 22.11 3.15
N ALA A 246 -26.83 22.24 2.11
CA ALA A 246 -26.91 21.45 0.89
C ALA A 246 -26.25 20.06 1.04
N GLU A 247 -26.58 19.14 0.12
CA GLU A 247 -25.89 17.84 0.06
C GLU A 247 -24.40 18.06 -0.26
N LEU A 248 -23.52 17.43 0.53
CA LEU A 248 -22.08 17.68 0.55
C LEU A 248 -21.43 17.62 -0.84
N THR A 249 -21.74 16.57 -1.61
CA THR A 249 -21.14 16.36 -2.94
C THR A 249 -21.57 17.47 -3.89
N ALA A 250 -22.86 17.80 -3.91
CA ALA A 250 -23.40 18.90 -4.71
C ALA A 250 -22.82 20.26 -4.30
N ALA A 251 -22.72 20.53 -2.99
CA ALA A 251 -22.21 21.78 -2.44
C ALA A 251 -20.73 22.00 -2.80
N VAL A 252 -19.89 20.97 -2.58
CA VAL A 252 -18.47 21.01 -2.93
C VAL A 252 -18.26 21.10 -4.44
N SER A 253 -19.04 20.35 -5.23
CA SER A 253 -18.97 20.43 -6.69
C SER A 253 -19.32 21.83 -7.20
N ALA A 254 -20.35 22.47 -6.64
CA ALA A 254 -20.71 23.84 -6.98
C ALA A 254 -19.65 24.86 -6.54
N ALA A 255 -19.01 24.65 -5.38
CA ALA A 255 -17.91 25.49 -4.93
C ALA A 255 -16.67 25.36 -5.82
N CYS A 256 -16.39 24.17 -6.34
CA CYS A 256 -15.28 23.94 -7.27
C CYS A 256 -15.60 24.31 -8.73
N ALA A 257 -16.88 24.45 -9.10
CA ALA A 257 -17.29 24.79 -10.45
C ALA A 257 -16.64 26.07 -10.94
N ASP A 258 -16.12 26.04 -12.18
CA ASP A 258 -15.45 27.16 -12.87
C ASP A 258 -14.20 27.73 -12.14
N ARG A 259 -13.66 26.99 -11.16
CA ARG A 259 -12.45 27.37 -10.43
C ARG A 259 -11.31 26.39 -10.71
N PRO A 260 -10.22 26.83 -11.38
CA PRO A 260 -9.13 25.93 -11.73
C PRO A 260 -8.30 25.48 -10.53
N VAL A 261 -8.34 26.22 -9.41
CA VAL A 261 -7.62 25.90 -8.17
C VAL A 261 -8.52 26.24 -6.98
N VAL A 262 -8.74 25.27 -6.10
CA VAL A 262 -9.41 25.45 -4.81
C VAL A 262 -8.54 24.75 -3.76
N ASP A 263 -7.92 25.55 -2.89
CA ASP A 263 -7.01 25.06 -1.85
C ASP A 263 -7.72 24.93 -0.50
N VAL A 264 -8.78 25.72 -0.30
CA VAL A 264 -9.53 25.76 0.96
C VAL A 264 -11.01 25.77 0.65
N LEU A 265 -11.75 24.83 1.25
CA LEU A 265 -13.20 24.80 1.26
C LEU A 265 -13.67 25.09 2.68
N TYR A 266 -14.67 25.93 2.89
CA TYR A 266 -15.19 26.15 4.23
C TYR A 266 -16.69 26.38 4.22
N GLN A 267 -17.30 26.26 5.38
CA GLN A 267 -18.69 26.61 5.61
C GLN A 267 -18.84 27.28 6.97
N THR A 268 -19.79 28.22 7.06
CA THR A 268 -19.99 29.12 8.21
C THR A 268 -21.07 28.63 9.19
N GLY A 269 -21.40 27.35 9.12
CA GLY A 269 -22.38 26.67 9.95
C GLY A 269 -23.79 26.70 9.37
N GLY A 270 -24.69 26.05 10.08
CA GLY A 270 -26.11 25.93 9.76
C GLY A 270 -26.88 25.43 10.97
N PHE A 271 -28.16 25.09 10.83
CA PHE A 271 -28.93 24.57 11.96
C PHE A 271 -28.38 23.20 12.40
N GLY A 272 -27.69 23.16 13.53
CA GLY A 272 -27.04 21.94 14.05
C GLY A 272 -25.75 21.56 13.34
N ILE A 273 -25.20 22.45 12.49
CA ILE A 273 -23.95 22.24 11.75
C ILE A 273 -22.90 23.21 12.28
N GLU A 274 -21.82 22.67 12.84
CA GLU A 274 -20.69 23.48 13.30
C GLU A 274 -19.90 24.03 12.09
N PRO A 275 -19.48 25.31 12.10
CA PRO A 275 -18.60 25.89 11.09
C PRO A 275 -17.22 25.21 11.01
N VAL A 276 -16.75 24.87 9.81
CA VAL A 276 -15.49 24.12 9.60
C VAL A 276 -14.76 24.61 8.34
N VAL A 277 -13.43 24.66 8.41
CA VAL A 277 -12.51 24.90 7.29
C VAL A 277 -11.81 23.59 6.91
N TYR A 278 -11.76 23.29 5.62
CA TYR A 278 -11.06 22.17 5.00
C TYR A 278 -9.91 22.70 4.17
N VAL A 279 -8.68 22.45 4.60
CA VAL A 279 -7.49 22.82 3.83
C VAL A 279 -7.04 21.61 3.03
N LEU A 280 -7.05 21.76 1.71
CA LEU A 280 -6.67 20.75 0.73
C LEU A 280 -5.17 20.82 0.43
N GLY A 281 -4.60 19.71 -0.04
CA GLY A 281 -3.22 19.68 -0.48
C GLY A 281 -2.81 18.40 -1.21
N PRO A 282 -1.59 18.35 -1.75
CA PRO A 282 -1.08 17.20 -2.50
C PRO A 282 -0.71 16.00 -1.61
N ASP A 283 -0.50 16.25 -0.31
CA ASP A 283 -0.25 15.26 0.74
C ASP A 283 -0.60 15.83 2.13
N ALA A 284 -0.81 14.94 3.10
CA ALA A 284 -1.20 15.26 4.47
C ALA A 284 -0.20 16.19 5.17
N PRO A 285 1.14 15.98 5.06
CA PRO A 285 2.11 16.92 5.61
C PRO A 285 1.99 18.34 5.06
N THR A 286 1.66 18.49 3.77
CA THR A 286 1.53 19.81 3.14
C THR A 286 0.26 20.50 3.60
N ALA A 287 -0.90 19.82 3.60
CA ALA A 287 -2.15 20.37 4.15
C ALA A 287 -1.98 20.78 5.63
N ALA A 288 -1.35 19.94 6.44
CA ALA A 288 -1.04 20.23 7.84
C ALA A 288 -0.11 21.43 8.03
N ARG A 289 0.89 21.61 7.14
CA ARG A 289 1.80 22.77 7.19
C ARG A 289 1.08 24.07 6.84
N SER A 290 0.14 24.05 5.89
CA SER A 290 -0.66 25.23 5.54
C SER A 290 -1.46 25.73 6.74
N VAL A 291 -2.13 24.82 7.47
CA VAL A 291 -2.81 25.18 8.72
C VAL A 291 -1.82 25.71 9.75
N ARG A 292 -0.74 24.99 10.03
CA ARG A 292 0.24 25.37 11.05
C ARG A 292 0.80 26.78 10.86
N LYS A 293 1.12 27.17 9.62
CA LYS A 293 1.66 28.51 9.32
C LYS A 293 0.71 29.66 9.69
N CYS A 294 -0.58 29.40 9.78
CA CYS A 294 -1.59 30.39 10.17
C CYS A 294 -1.92 30.34 11.66
N LEU A 295 -1.30 29.42 12.42
CA LEU A 295 -1.49 29.28 13.86
C LEU A 295 -0.26 29.71 14.68
N ASP A 296 0.94 29.54 14.12
CA ASP A 296 2.23 29.97 14.67
C ASP A 296 2.48 31.48 14.44
#